data_AF-A0A094HW72-F1
#
_entry.id   AF-A0A094HW72-F1
#
_cell.length_a   1.000
_cell.length_b   1.000
_cell.length_c   1.000
_cell.angle_alpha   90.00
_cell.angle_beta   90.00
_cell.angle_gamma   90.00
#
_symmetry.space_group_name_H-M   'P 1'
#
loop_
_entity.id
_entity.type
_entity.pdbx_description
1 polymer ?
#
loop_
_entity_poly.entity_id
_entity_poly.type
_entity_poly.pdbx_seq_one_letter_code
_entity_poly.pdbx_strand_id
1 'polypeptide(L)'
;MASSLMKAAAAAVLFSAPALAGLGKPTLFSDGLSPHVDSVFWEHLTPTQSTWDRWGWGWIPQTCFNHANDNNVSPYDMEIYNVHYTDCGSAFVFCRHNAANLGIIDMIDLFGRLPIHERQYITNVIAVPGGGSAYETSAIVVFQGPVGTPSVFQHEVGHAVDAYHNSVGSSETSLFKDAINADSCVPDDYSNSSNAEDYTQVSVLALYEIVNPGGLDPIGNWRCLERQKNAVNQLQGDAMIPGGTCNFRWADAAIVSMGPATGNGKRAVGAKPTPNLVAGQPGVKELPFEHTSKVTQYKDLHFNEAESAKASNFAVERRQVAFREGSVRAHDVDVKCLREKVAAAEHMVSGVDGARLAQVEDSARAHDADVKCLREKVATAEHMISEVDRARLAQVERARTCEKRLADMEDTMQSLVAENVRLCAVRDEAQASAARSDEAMVAKARVTFEQEKEIVARRVQTLGDERDLLRTVIERHDKAVSDYDEGLDQLKVTIGGLQQTHVKLLATVNKYAIQDIDAKSSLNAL
;
A
#
# COMPACT_ATOMS: atom_id res chain seq x y z
N MET A 1 -21.72 0.78 78.74
CA MET A 1 -21.84 2.25 78.85
C MET A 1 -20.60 2.89 78.24
N ALA A 2 -20.83 3.90 77.39
CA ALA A 2 -19.92 4.91 76.89
C ALA A 2 -18.74 4.53 75.96
N SER A 3 -18.67 5.29 74.85
CA SER A 3 -17.48 5.81 74.12
C SER A 3 -17.46 5.34 72.65
N SER A 4 -17.25 6.16 71.61
CA SER A 4 -17.15 7.61 71.42
C SER A 4 -17.24 7.81 69.90
N LEU A 5 -18.18 8.62 69.41
CA LEU A 5 -18.19 9.09 68.01
C LEU A 5 -17.25 10.28 67.88
N MET A 6 -16.10 10.07 67.23
CA MET A 6 -15.27 11.16 66.72
C MET A 6 -15.41 11.28 65.21
N LYS A 7 -15.52 12.54 64.80
CA LYS A 7 -15.69 13.09 63.46
C LYS A 7 -14.52 12.71 62.53
N ALA A 8 -14.84 12.41 61.28
CA ALA A 8 -13.95 12.64 60.15
C ALA A 8 -14.75 13.38 59.06
N ALA A 9 -14.49 14.68 58.92
CA ALA A 9 -14.91 15.45 57.77
C ALA A 9 -13.87 15.22 56.66
N ALA A 10 -14.27 14.55 55.58
CA ALA A 10 -13.48 14.49 54.36
C ALA A 10 -13.88 15.68 53.48
N ALA A 11 -12.93 16.58 53.24
CA ALA A 11 -13.06 17.66 52.29
C ALA A 11 -13.11 17.08 50.87
N ALA A 12 -14.21 17.33 50.16
CA ALA A 12 -14.31 17.08 48.73
C ALA A 12 -13.49 18.13 47.99
N VAL A 13 -12.27 17.77 47.58
CA VAL A 13 -11.50 18.53 46.60
C VAL A 13 -12.10 18.22 45.23
N LEU A 14 -12.95 19.13 44.74
CA LEU A 14 -13.39 19.17 43.36
C LEU A 14 -12.17 19.48 42.49
N PHE A 15 -11.55 18.44 41.91
CA PHE A 15 -10.69 18.61 40.76
C PHE A 15 -11.58 18.94 39.56
N SER A 16 -11.83 20.23 39.34
CA SER A 16 -12.24 20.72 38.03
C SER A 16 -11.05 20.53 37.10
N ALA A 17 -11.04 19.43 36.34
CA ALA A 17 -10.18 19.33 35.16
C ALA A 17 -10.52 20.53 34.26
N PRO A 18 -9.55 21.38 33.88
CA PRO A 18 -9.81 22.38 32.87
C PRO A 18 -10.24 21.62 31.62
N ALA A 19 -11.44 21.90 31.11
CA ALA A 19 -11.73 21.60 29.72
C ALA A 19 -10.61 22.28 28.91
N LEU A 20 -9.77 21.50 28.24
CA LEU A 20 -8.78 22.04 27.31
C LEU A 20 -9.56 22.87 26.29
N ALA A 21 -9.47 24.20 26.42
CA ALA A 21 -10.03 25.10 25.43
C ALA A 21 -9.29 24.83 24.12
N GLY A 22 -10.04 24.54 23.04
CA GLY A 22 -9.46 24.45 21.71
C GLY A 22 -8.77 25.75 21.30
N LEU A 23 -8.03 25.75 20.19
CA LEU A 23 -7.26 26.90 19.70
C LEU A 23 -8.13 28.16 19.49
N GLY A 24 -9.44 27.98 19.29
CA GLY A 24 -10.43 29.05 19.26
C GLY A 24 -10.31 29.94 18.02
N LYS A 25 -9.76 29.40 16.92
CA LYS A 25 -9.51 30.10 15.67
C LYS A 25 -10.66 29.85 14.68
N PRO A 26 -11.04 30.85 13.85
CA PRO A 26 -11.85 30.62 12.67
C PRO A 26 -11.26 29.53 11.77
N THR A 27 -12.10 28.86 10.98
CA THR A 27 -11.70 27.74 10.13
C THR A 27 -11.75 28.11 8.66
N LEU A 28 -10.81 27.58 7.87
CA LEU A 28 -10.75 27.78 6.42
C LEU A 28 -11.81 26.93 5.71
N PHE A 29 -11.96 25.67 6.11
CA PHE A 29 -12.91 24.70 5.56
C PHE A 29 -13.86 24.21 6.65
N SER A 30 -15.13 24.63 6.60
CA SER A 30 -16.15 24.20 7.57
C SER A 30 -16.69 22.79 7.31
N ASP A 31 -16.44 22.23 6.13
CA ASP A 31 -16.84 20.89 5.67
C ASP A 31 -15.69 19.87 5.75
N GLY A 32 -14.61 20.22 6.46
CA GLY A 32 -13.41 19.40 6.60
C GLY A 32 -12.47 19.51 5.39
N LEU A 33 -11.29 18.90 5.50
CA LEU A 33 -10.23 19.08 4.52
C LEU A 33 -10.38 18.22 3.26
N SER A 34 -10.82 16.96 3.42
CA SER A 34 -10.89 15.95 2.37
C SER A 34 -11.58 16.40 1.06
N PRO A 35 -12.75 17.08 1.09
CA PRO A 35 -13.42 17.54 -0.13
C PRO A 35 -12.60 18.48 -1.01
N HIS A 36 -11.59 19.14 -0.44
CA HIS A 36 -10.78 20.16 -1.13
C HIS A 36 -9.45 19.60 -1.65
N VAL A 37 -8.94 18.50 -1.06
CA VAL A 37 -7.58 18.01 -1.32
C VAL A 37 -7.52 16.64 -1.99
N ASP A 38 -8.49 15.75 -1.73
CA ASP A 38 -8.34 14.35 -2.10
C ASP A 38 -8.34 14.11 -3.62
N SER A 39 -9.11 14.88 -4.39
CA SER A 39 -9.13 14.74 -5.86
C SER A 39 -7.75 14.97 -6.47
N VAL A 40 -7.02 15.98 -5.99
CA VAL A 40 -5.65 16.29 -6.40
C VAL A 40 -4.67 15.23 -5.90
N PHE A 41 -4.84 14.73 -4.67
CA PHE A 41 -4.02 13.62 -4.20
C PHE A 41 -4.17 12.37 -5.04
N TRP A 42 -5.41 12.02 -5.40
CA TRP A 42 -5.67 10.91 -6.31
C TRP A 42 -5.01 11.10 -7.68
N GLU A 43 -5.02 12.32 -8.20
CA GLU A 43 -4.44 12.66 -9.51
C GLU A 43 -2.91 12.72 -9.50
N HIS A 44 -2.30 13.27 -8.45
CA HIS A 44 -0.88 13.65 -8.44
C HIS A 44 0.00 12.81 -7.52
N LEU A 45 -0.55 12.13 -6.50
CA LEU A 45 0.20 11.13 -5.73
C LEU A 45 0.07 9.78 -6.41
N THR A 46 1.07 9.44 -7.22
CA THR A 46 1.14 8.13 -7.89
C THR A 46 1.44 7.05 -6.85
N PRO A 47 0.70 5.92 -6.83
CA PRO A 47 0.97 4.84 -5.90
C PRO A 47 2.31 4.19 -6.22
N THR A 48 3.12 3.96 -5.18
CA THR A 48 4.40 3.27 -5.32
C THR A 48 4.16 1.80 -5.68
N GLN A 49 4.87 1.31 -6.71
CA GLN A 49 4.80 -0.10 -7.10
C GLN A 49 5.14 -1.00 -5.90
N SER A 50 4.32 -2.02 -5.69
CA SER A 50 4.46 -2.92 -4.56
C SER A 50 4.13 -4.37 -4.91
N THR A 51 4.59 -5.27 -4.04
CA THR A 51 4.15 -6.66 -3.94
C THR A 51 3.84 -6.97 -2.48
N TRP A 52 3.13 -8.06 -2.20
CA TRP A 52 2.85 -8.44 -0.83
C TRP A 52 2.75 -9.96 -0.67
N ASP A 53 3.06 -10.43 0.53
CA ASP A 53 2.86 -11.81 0.96
C ASP A 53 2.11 -11.85 2.30
N ARG A 54 1.29 -12.89 2.47
CA ARG A 54 0.48 -13.08 3.68
C ARG A 54 1.18 -14.05 4.62
N TRP A 55 1.20 -13.70 5.91
CA TRP A 55 1.73 -14.60 6.94
C TRP A 55 0.83 -15.82 7.12
N GLY A 56 1.44 -16.94 7.53
CA GLY A 56 0.72 -18.10 7.99
C GLY A 56 -0.13 -17.78 9.23
N TRP A 57 -1.34 -18.33 9.29
CA TRP A 57 -2.26 -18.08 10.39
C TRP A 57 -1.70 -18.56 11.74
N GLY A 58 -1.95 -17.79 12.79
CA GLY A 58 -1.59 -18.08 14.18
C GLY A 58 -0.47 -17.22 14.76
N TRP A 59 0.18 -16.39 13.93
CA TRP A 59 1.21 -15.43 14.34
C TRP A 59 0.79 -14.00 14.02
N ILE A 60 1.11 -13.07 14.92
CA ILE A 60 0.71 -11.67 14.83
C ILE A 60 1.79 -10.78 15.48
N PRO A 61 2.09 -9.59 14.93
CA PRO A 61 2.89 -8.60 15.65
C PRO A 61 2.20 -8.22 16.96
N GLN A 62 2.96 -8.09 18.06
CA GLN A 62 2.43 -7.75 19.38
C GLN A 62 1.60 -6.45 19.35
N THR A 63 2.05 -5.47 18.57
CA THR A 63 1.34 -4.20 18.31
C THR A 63 -0.04 -4.45 17.71
N CYS A 64 -0.13 -5.25 16.65
CA CYS A 64 -1.41 -5.61 16.03
C CYS A 64 -2.31 -6.44 16.95
N PHE A 65 -1.73 -7.30 17.80
CA PHE A 65 -2.48 -8.03 18.82
C PHE A 65 -3.09 -7.08 19.85
N ASN A 66 -2.32 -6.12 20.34
CA ASN A 66 -2.79 -5.12 21.31
C ASN A 66 -3.90 -4.27 20.70
N HIS A 67 -3.69 -3.71 19.51
CA HIS A 67 -4.71 -2.88 18.86
C HIS A 67 -5.95 -3.65 18.45
N ALA A 68 -5.87 -4.95 18.12
CA ALA A 68 -7.07 -5.76 17.95
C ALA A 68 -7.90 -5.77 19.25
N ASN A 69 -7.27 -6.04 20.40
CA ASN A 69 -7.95 -6.07 21.70
C ASN A 69 -8.45 -4.69 22.12
N ASP A 70 -7.66 -3.63 21.95
CA ASP A 70 -8.04 -2.26 22.32
C ASP A 70 -9.26 -1.76 21.53
N ASN A 71 -9.39 -2.22 20.28
CA ASN A 71 -10.55 -1.94 19.43
C ASN A 71 -11.69 -2.97 19.59
N ASN A 72 -11.61 -3.84 20.61
CA ASN A 72 -12.60 -4.88 20.91
C ASN A 72 -12.91 -5.82 19.72
N VAL A 73 -11.89 -6.13 18.91
CA VAL A 73 -11.97 -7.12 17.83
C VAL A 73 -11.07 -8.31 18.11
N SER A 74 -11.39 -9.45 17.50
CA SER A 74 -10.69 -10.71 17.75
C SER A 74 -9.32 -10.72 17.03
N PRO A 75 -8.20 -10.97 17.74
CA PRO A 75 -6.90 -11.16 17.09
C PRO A 75 -6.86 -12.35 16.13
N TYR A 76 -7.78 -13.32 16.24
CA TYR A 76 -7.86 -14.49 15.37
C TYR A 76 -8.38 -14.17 13.96
N ASP A 77 -9.08 -13.05 13.84
CA ASP A 77 -9.67 -12.55 12.59
C ASP A 77 -8.75 -11.55 11.87
N MET A 78 -7.55 -11.33 12.42
CA MET A 78 -6.51 -10.50 11.82
C MET A 78 -5.74 -11.28 10.75
N GLU A 79 -5.50 -10.60 9.65
CA GLU A 79 -4.67 -11.05 8.54
C GLU A 79 -3.43 -10.17 8.47
N ILE A 80 -2.25 -10.78 8.43
CA ILE A 80 -0.97 -10.07 8.48
C ILE A 80 -0.27 -10.19 7.13
N TYR A 81 0.23 -9.07 6.63
CA TYR A 81 0.87 -8.97 5.32
C TYR A 81 2.22 -8.28 5.45
N ASN A 82 3.24 -8.83 4.76
CA ASN A 82 4.44 -8.08 4.42
C ASN A 82 4.17 -7.36 3.09
N VAL A 83 4.31 -6.04 3.07
CA VAL A 83 4.15 -5.22 1.87
C VAL A 83 5.50 -4.67 1.46
N HIS A 84 5.95 -5.03 0.26
CA HIS A 84 7.24 -4.66 -0.31
C HIS A 84 7.03 -3.56 -1.35
N TYR A 85 7.29 -2.32 -0.97
CA TYR A 85 7.33 -1.20 -1.91
C TYR A 85 8.70 -1.14 -2.60
N THR A 86 8.71 -0.74 -3.86
CA THR A 86 9.94 -0.65 -4.67
C THR A 86 10.94 0.41 -4.18
N ASP A 87 10.51 1.36 -3.35
CA ASP A 87 11.31 2.44 -2.78
C ASP A 87 11.82 2.16 -1.35
N CYS A 88 11.59 0.95 -0.82
CA CYS A 88 12.06 0.57 0.51
C CYS A 88 12.60 -0.86 0.46
N GLY A 89 13.86 -1.05 0.89
CA GLY A 89 14.49 -2.37 0.94
C GLY A 89 13.85 -3.35 1.93
N SER A 90 12.95 -2.85 2.79
CA SER A 90 12.33 -3.62 3.88
C SER A 90 10.81 -3.55 3.78
N ALA A 91 10.15 -4.67 4.08
CA ALA A 91 8.69 -4.71 4.08
C ALA A 91 8.07 -3.80 5.15
N PHE A 92 6.88 -3.28 4.88
CA PHE A 92 5.98 -2.75 5.90
C PHE A 92 5.00 -3.84 6.33
N VAL A 93 4.69 -3.90 7.62
CA VAL A 93 3.78 -4.93 8.14
C VAL A 93 2.38 -4.35 8.29
N PHE A 94 1.44 -4.91 7.53
CA PHE A 94 0.04 -4.51 7.51
C PHE A 94 -0.80 -5.54 8.26
N CYS A 95 -1.74 -5.06 9.07
CA CYS A 95 -2.62 -5.88 9.89
C CYS A 95 -4.07 -5.53 9.59
N ARG A 96 -4.79 -6.43 8.94
CA ARG A 96 -6.16 -6.19 8.50
C ARG A 96 -7.11 -7.17 9.17
N HIS A 97 -8.08 -6.68 9.92
CA HIS A 97 -9.20 -7.51 10.37
C HIS A 97 -10.08 -7.91 9.16
N ASN A 98 -10.55 -9.16 9.09
CA ASN A 98 -11.33 -9.65 7.94
C ASN A 98 -12.61 -8.83 7.66
N ALA A 99 -13.22 -8.27 8.71
CA ALA A 99 -14.39 -7.39 8.65
C ALA A 99 -14.07 -5.88 8.53
N ALA A 100 -12.81 -5.48 8.36
CA ALA A 100 -12.47 -4.08 8.14
C ALA A 100 -13.02 -3.59 6.78
N ASN A 101 -13.48 -2.35 6.75
CA ASN A 101 -14.00 -1.70 5.53
C ASN A 101 -12.92 -1.49 4.47
N LEU A 102 -11.68 -1.22 4.89
CA LEU A 102 -10.55 -1.12 3.98
C LEU A 102 -10.07 -2.51 3.56
N GLY A 103 -10.02 -2.74 2.25
CA GLY A 103 -9.36 -3.91 1.67
C GLY A 103 -7.84 -3.79 1.79
N ILE A 104 -7.12 -4.92 1.77
CA ILE A 104 -5.65 -4.88 1.83
C ILE A 104 -5.05 -4.12 0.65
N ILE A 105 -5.64 -4.23 -0.55
CA ILE A 105 -5.20 -3.48 -1.73
C ILE A 105 -5.41 -1.97 -1.55
N ASP A 106 -6.53 -1.55 -0.97
CA ASP A 106 -6.79 -0.13 -0.72
C ASP A 106 -5.81 0.43 0.32
N MET A 107 -5.51 -0.33 1.38
CA MET A 107 -4.49 0.07 2.36
C MET A 107 -3.11 0.21 1.71
N ILE A 108 -2.71 -0.75 0.87
CA ILE A 108 -1.41 -0.74 0.18
C ILE A 108 -1.30 0.45 -0.78
N ASP A 109 -2.36 0.72 -1.55
CA ASP A 109 -2.42 1.84 -2.50
C ASP A 109 -2.35 3.18 -1.77
N LEU A 110 -3.23 3.41 -0.79
CA LEU A 110 -3.32 4.66 -0.03
C LEU A 110 -2.02 4.98 0.71
N PHE A 111 -1.45 4.00 1.43
CA PHE A 111 -0.17 4.19 2.09
C PHE A 111 0.94 4.41 1.07
N GLY A 112 0.99 3.60 0.01
CA GLY A 112 2.01 3.66 -1.04
C GLY A 112 2.04 4.96 -1.86
N ARG A 113 0.95 5.74 -1.83
CA ARG A 113 0.89 7.10 -2.41
C ARG A 113 1.64 8.14 -1.60
N LEU A 114 1.80 7.91 -0.29
CA LEU A 114 2.49 8.87 0.56
C LEU A 114 4.01 8.85 0.32
N PRO A 115 4.69 10.01 0.44
CA PRO A 115 6.14 10.10 0.39
C PRO A 115 6.84 9.07 1.30
N ILE A 116 7.86 8.37 0.77
CA ILE A 116 8.57 7.33 1.53
C ILE A 116 9.24 7.87 2.78
N HIS A 117 9.71 9.12 2.73
CA HIS A 117 10.37 9.74 3.87
C HIS A 117 9.42 10.07 5.02
N GLU A 118 8.11 10.11 4.79
CA GLU A 118 7.08 10.12 5.84
C GLU A 118 6.73 8.70 6.25
N ARG A 119 6.46 7.80 5.29
CA ARG A 119 6.10 6.40 5.58
C ARG A 119 7.12 5.67 6.45
N GLN A 120 8.41 5.96 6.30
CA GLN A 120 9.46 5.31 7.09
C GLN A 120 9.34 5.56 8.60
N TYR A 121 8.55 6.57 9.02
CA TYR A 121 8.18 6.81 10.41
C TYR A 121 7.08 5.89 10.92
N ILE A 122 6.55 4.96 10.10
CA ILE A 122 5.52 3.99 10.47
C ILE A 122 6.10 2.58 10.59
N THR A 123 5.74 1.89 11.67
CA THR A 123 6.00 0.47 11.93
C THR A 123 4.90 -0.41 11.33
N ASN A 124 3.64 -0.14 11.68
CA ASN A 124 2.48 -0.95 11.31
C ASN A 124 1.32 -0.10 10.80
N VAL A 125 0.62 -0.65 9.81
CA VAL A 125 -0.63 -0.08 9.28
C VAL A 125 -1.75 -1.06 9.61
N ILE A 126 -2.73 -0.61 10.40
CA ILE A 126 -3.79 -1.47 10.94
C ILE A 126 -5.15 -1.03 10.42
N ALA A 127 -6.00 -1.98 10.01
CA ALA A 127 -7.39 -1.73 9.70
C ALA A 127 -8.31 -2.65 10.50
N VAL A 128 -9.32 -2.07 11.14
CA VAL A 128 -10.37 -2.77 11.92
C VAL A 128 -11.76 -2.27 11.51
N PRO A 129 -12.84 -3.03 11.76
CA PRO A 129 -14.20 -2.50 11.59
C PRO A 129 -14.44 -1.30 12.51
N GLY A 130 -15.28 -0.36 12.08
CA GLY A 130 -15.60 0.83 12.88
C GLY A 130 -16.54 1.81 12.17
N GLY A 131 -16.81 2.93 12.85
CA GLY A 131 -17.78 3.95 12.42
C GLY A 131 -17.21 5.08 11.55
N GLY A 132 -15.91 5.10 11.27
CA GLY A 132 -15.26 6.19 10.56
C GLY A 132 -14.30 6.99 11.44
N SER A 133 -13.24 6.35 11.95
CA SER A 133 -12.21 6.99 12.76
C SER A 133 -10.82 6.48 12.42
N ALA A 134 -9.81 7.28 12.74
CA ALA A 134 -8.42 6.85 12.68
C ALA A 134 -7.62 7.47 13.83
N TYR A 135 -6.45 6.90 14.10
CA TYR A 135 -5.50 7.44 15.07
C TYR A 135 -4.09 6.91 14.81
N GLU A 136 -3.12 7.60 15.38
CA GLU A 136 -1.72 7.22 15.45
C GLU A 136 -1.33 6.92 16.90
N THR A 137 -0.52 5.89 17.09
CA THR A 137 0.19 5.70 18.34
C THR A 137 1.50 4.98 18.13
N SER A 138 2.59 5.57 18.62
CA SER A 138 3.90 4.95 18.65
C SER A 138 4.35 4.41 17.29
N ALA A 139 4.25 5.23 16.24
CA ALA A 139 4.53 4.90 14.85
C ALA A 139 3.58 3.86 14.25
N ILE A 140 2.38 3.68 14.82
CA ILE A 140 1.36 2.76 14.32
C ILE A 140 0.15 3.58 13.93
N VAL A 141 -0.35 3.38 12.72
CA VAL A 141 -1.60 4.00 12.28
C VAL A 141 -2.72 2.98 12.27
N VAL A 142 -3.88 3.34 12.82
CA VAL A 142 -5.05 2.48 12.93
C VAL A 142 -6.23 3.16 12.26
N PHE A 143 -6.83 2.47 11.29
CA PHE A 143 -7.98 2.93 10.54
C PHE A 143 -9.22 2.09 10.89
N GLN A 144 -10.33 2.75 11.19
CA GLN A 144 -11.58 2.13 11.64
C GLN A 144 -12.75 2.59 10.79
N GLY A 145 -13.36 1.67 10.04
CA GLY A 145 -14.48 2.02 9.17
C GLY A 145 -14.06 2.63 7.83
N PRO A 146 -14.96 3.36 7.15
CA PRO A 146 -14.78 3.81 5.77
C PRO A 146 -13.93 5.10 5.65
N VAL A 147 -12.69 5.06 6.13
CA VAL A 147 -11.76 6.22 6.17
C VAL A 147 -10.71 6.22 5.05
N GLY A 148 -11.03 5.61 3.91
CA GLY A 148 -10.06 5.28 2.85
C GLY A 148 -9.63 6.43 1.95
N THR A 149 -9.25 7.59 2.49
CA THR A 149 -8.81 8.73 1.65
C THR A 149 -7.33 9.07 1.86
N PRO A 150 -6.64 9.61 0.84
CA PRO A 150 -5.23 9.98 0.96
C PRO A 150 -4.99 11.04 2.05
N SER A 151 -5.89 12.02 2.20
CA SER A 151 -5.80 13.02 3.27
C SER A 151 -5.85 12.42 4.67
N VAL A 152 -6.68 11.41 4.92
CA VAL A 152 -6.73 10.73 6.22
C VAL A 152 -5.44 9.95 6.48
N PHE A 153 -4.93 9.24 5.48
CA PHE A 153 -3.64 8.55 5.61
C PHE A 153 -2.50 9.54 5.88
N GLN A 154 -2.46 10.66 5.15
CA GLN A 154 -1.48 11.72 5.38
C GLN A 154 -1.61 12.33 6.78
N HIS A 155 -2.82 12.56 7.26
CA HIS A 155 -3.07 13.08 8.60
C HIS A 155 -2.48 12.17 9.68
N GLU A 156 -2.77 10.86 9.63
CA GLU A 156 -2.29 9.91 10.64
C GLU A 156 -0.79 9.65 10.53
N VAL A 157 -0.22 9.60 9.32
CA VAL A 157 1.23 9.54 9.15
C VAL A 157 1.90 10.82 9.63
N GLY A 158 1.25 11.97 9.43
CA GLY A 158 1.68 13.27 9.93
C GLY A 158 1.87 13.30 11.44
N HIS A 159 1.04 12.60 12.22
CA HIS A 159 1.22 12.48 13.68
C HIS A 159 2.53 11.76 14.04
N ALA A 160 2.89 10.70 13.33
CA ALA A 160 4.15 10.00 13.56
C ALA A 160 5.36 10.86 13.15
N VAL A 161 5.26 11.60 12.05
CA VAL A 161 6.33 12.51 11.61
C VAL A 161 6.48 13.68 12.58
N ASP A 162 5.37 14.28 13.02
CA ASP A 162 5.33 15.29 14.07
C ASP A 162 6.11 14.83 15.31
N ALA A 163 5.77 13.65 15.82
CA ALA A 163 6.38 13.08 17.02
C ALA A 163 7.87 12.78 16.85
N TYR A 164 8.29 12.22 15.72
CA TYR A 164 9.61 11.55 15.62
C TYR A 164 10.61 12.17 14.65
N HIS A 165 10.19 13.08 13.77
CA HIS A 165 11.12 13.78 12.87
C HIS A 165 12.04 14.71 13.65
N ASN A 166 11.52 15.30 14.72
CA ASN A 166 12.25 16.15 15.67
C ASN A 166 12.20 15.55 17.09
N SER A 167 13.18 15.87 17.94
CA SER A 167 13.33 15.25 19.27
C SER A 167 12.30 15.67 20.33
N VAL A 168 11.36 16.56 20.00
CA VAL A 168 10.44 17.20 20.95
C VAL A 168 8.97 17.21 20.51
N GLY A 169 8.64 16.68 19.32
CA GLY A 169 7.36 16.93 18.67
C GLY A 169 7.34 18.30 17.96
N SER A 170 7.17 18.32 16.66
CA SER A 170 7.17 19.54 15.83
C SER A 170 6.03 20.51 16.21
N SER A 171 4.85 20.01 16.50
CA SER A 171 3.64 20.76 16.91
C SER A 171 3.80 21.42 18.27
N GLU A 172 4.68 20.89 19.12
CA GLU A 172 4.93 21.40 20.45
C GLU A 172 6.07 22.44 20.50
N THR A 173 6.76 22.67 19.38
CA THR A 173 7.79 23.71 19.26
C THR A 173 7.19 25.12 19.39
N SER A 174 8.00 26.07 19.86
CA SER A 174 7.61 27.49 19.86
C SER A 174 7.38 27.99 18.43
N LEU A 175 8.13 27.50 17.45
CA LEU A 175 7.97 27.87 16.04
C LEU A 175 6.53 27.66 15.56
N PHE A 176 5.96 26.48 15.81
CA PHE A 176 4.60 26.18 15.38
C PHE A 176 3.54 26.88 16.24
N LYS A 177 3.70 26.89 17.56
CA LYS A 177 2.77 27.59 18.47
C LYS A 177 2.69 29.09 18.21
N ASP A 178 3.82 29.74 17.94
CA ASP A 178 3.85 31.17 17.60
C ASP A 178 3.20 31.42 16.24
N ALA A 179 3.35 30.48 15.29
CA ALA A 179 2.67 30.53 14.00
C ALA A 179 1.14 30.45 14.14
N ILE A 180 0.62 29.50 14.92
CA ILE A 180 -0.83 29.42 15.26
C ILE A 180 -1.30 30.75 15.84
N ASN A 181 -0.57 31.30 16.81
CA ASN A 181 -0.95 32.54 17.48
C ASN A 181 -1.01 33.73 16.52
N ALA A 182 -0.06 33.83 15.59
CA ALA A 182 0.06 34.93 14.66
C ALA A 182 -0.94 34.86 13.48
N ASP A 183 -1.40 33.66 13.15
CA ASP A 183 -2.35 33.43 12.06
C ASP A 183 -3.81 33.61 12.48
N SER A 184 -4.67 33.94 11.51
CA SER A 184 -6.05 34.34 11.78
C SER A 184 -7.06 33.21 11.63
N CYS A 185 -6.64 32.04 11.12
CA CYS A 185 -7.47 30.85 10.97
C CYS A 185 -6.66 29.56 11.20
N VAL A 186 -7.35 28.43 11.23
CA VAL A 186 -6.80 27.06 11.14
C VAL A 186 -7.47 26.31 9.97
N PRO A 187 -6.95 25.16 9.50
CA PRO A 187 -7.49 24.48 8.32
C PRO A 187 -8.99 24.15 8.43
N ASP A 188 -9.41 23.51 9.52
CA ASP A 188 -10.80 23.11 9.74
C ASP A 188 -11.19 23.03 11.22
N ASP A 189 -12.44 22.65 11.51
CA ASP A 189 -12.96 22.58 12.89
C ASP A 189 -12.19 21.56 13.75
N TYR A 190 -11.65 20.50 13.13
CA TYR A 190 -10.91 19.48 13.85
C TYR A 190 -9.53 19.97 14.30
N SER A 191 -8.89 20.79 13.46
CA SER A 191 -7.61 21.46 13.73
C SER A 191 -7.62 22.25 15.04
N ASN A 192 -8.77 22.82 15.42
CA ASN A 192 -8.93 23.56 16.68
C ASN A 192 -8.77 22.71 17.95
N SER A 193 -8.71 21.38 17.86
CA SER A 193 -8.75 20.52 19.04
C SER A 193 -7.41 20.38 19.78
N SER A 194 -6.27 20.62 19.12
CA SER A 194 -4.93 20.72 19.73
C SER A 194 -3.89 21.22 18.73
N ASN A 195 -2.69 21.57 19.20
CA ASN A 195 -1.57 21.91 18.31
C ASN A 195 -1.20 20.74 17.38
N ALA A 196 -1.25 19.50 17.88
CA ALA A 196 -0.92 18.32 17.09
C ALA A 196 -1.92 18.10 15.95
N GLU A 197 -3.23 18.22 16.22
CA GLU A 197 -4.24 18.10 15.16
C GLU A 197 -4.17 19.25 14.15
N ASP A 198 -3.85 20.47 14.60
CA ASP A 198 -3.62 21.59 13.68
C ASP A 198 -2.39 21.34 12.80
N TYR A 199 -1.29 20.86 13.40
CA TYR A 199 -0.05 20.55 12.70
C TYR A 199 -0.27 19.52 11.59
N THR A 200 -0.96 18.42 11.89
CA THR A 200 -1.22 17.37 10.90
C THR A 200 -2.19 17.82 9.81
N GLN A 201 -3.17 18.66 10.10
CA GLN A 201 -4.06 19.23 9.08
C GLN A 201 -3.34 20.23 8.18
N VAL A 202 -2.47 21.07 8.73
CA VAL A 202 -1.59 21.93 7.95
C VAL A 202 -0.60 21.09 7.14
N SER A 203 -0.18 19.94 7.64
CA SER A 203 0.69 19.00 6.91
C SER A 203 0.02 18.44 5.65
N VAL A 204 -1.29 18.18 5.70
CA VAL A 204 -2.05 17.77 4.52
C VAL A 204 -2.07 18.90 3.48
N LEU A 205 -2.26 20.16 3.90
CA LEU A 205 -2.19 21.31 2.99
C LEU A 205 -0.78 21.51 2.40
N ALA A 206 0.26 21.30 3.19
CA ALA A 206 1.64 21.39 2.73
C ALA A 206 1.94 20.32 1.65
N LEU A 207 1.54 19.06 1.87
CA LEU A 207 1.68 18.02 0.85
C LEU A 207 0.87 18.36 -0.41
N TYR A 208 -0.35 18.87 -0.25
CA TYR A 208 -1.18 19.33 -1.37
C TYR A 208 -0.47 20.41 -2.20
N GLU A 209 0.13 21.41 -1.55
CA GLU A 209 0.90 22.46 -2.23
C GLU A 209 2.08 21.89 -3.04
N ILE A 210 2.76 20.89 -2.49
CA ILE A 210 3.92 20.24 -3.13
C ILE A 210 3.51 19.50 -4.41
N VAL A 211 2.37 18.81 -4.39
CA VAL A 211 1.96 17.94 -5.52
C VAL A 211 1.03 18.63 -6.50
N ASN A 212 0.41 19.75 -6.13
CA ASN A 212 -0.43 20.54 -7.01
C ASN A 212 0.36 21.63 -7.72
N PRO A 213 0.48 21.62 -9.07
CA PRO A 213 1.16 22.70 -9.80
C PRO A 213 0.58 24.10 -9.57
N GLY A 214 -0.69 24.19 -9.17
CA GLY A 214 -1.36 25.45 -8.81
C GLY A 214 -1.11 25.93 -7.37
N GLY A 215 -0.35 25.19 -6.56
CA GLY A 215 -0.20 25.44 -5.13
C GLY A 215 -1.53 25.39 -4.38
N LEU A 216 -1.68 26.21 -3.34
CA LEU A 216 -2.91 26.28 -2.52
C LEU A 216 -3.99 27.24 -3.05
N ASP A 217 -3.68 28.06 -4.06
CA ASP A 217 -4.62 29.08 -4.55
C ASP A 217 -5.97 28.53 -5.06
N PRO A 218 -6.06 27.32 -5.66
CA PRO A 218 -7.34 26.76 -6.12
C PRO A 218 -8.34 26.42 -5.01
N ILE A 219 -7.88 26.22 -3.77
CA ILE A 219 -8.72 25.78 -2.65
C ILE A 219 -9.11 26.92 -1.70
N GLY A 220 -8.94 28.17 -2.11
CA GLY A 220 -9.47 29.34 -1.39
C GLY A 220 -8.41 30.18 -0.69
N ASN A 221 -8.84 30.98 0.30
CA ASN A 221 -8.00 32.00 0.93
C ASN A 221 -7.11 31.43 2.06
N TRP A 222 -6.24 30.49 1.71
CA TRP A 222 -5.32 29.82 2.64
C TRP A 222 -4.33 30.77 3.33
N ARG A 223 -4.15 32.01 2.85
CA ARG A 223 -3.21 33.00 3.43
C ARG A 223 -3.50 33.36 4.89
N CYS A 224 -4.69 33.02 5.41
CA CYS A 224 -4.99 33.20 6.83
C CYS A 224 -4.19 32.29 7.77
N LEU A 225 -3.59 31.20 7.25
CA LEU A 225 -2.74 30.22 7.97
C LEU A 225 -1.31 30.13 7.39
N GLU A 226 -0.84 31.17 6.69
CA GLU A 226 0.45 31.16 5.99
C GLU A 226 1.65 30.85 6.88
N ARG A 227 1.67 31.32 8.13
CA ARG A 227 2.80 31.08 9.04
C ARG A 227 2.80 29.65 9.54
N GLN A 228 1.62 29.08 9.85
CA GLN A 228 1.50 27.66 10.21
C GLN A 228 2.06 26.79 9.08
N LYS A 229 1.65 27.07 7.84
CA LYS A 229 2.14 26.37 6.65
C LYS A 229 3.66 26.48 6.49
N ASN A 230 4.21 27.68 6.65
CA ASN A 230 5.66 27.90 6.56
C ASN A 230 6.42 27.16 7.68
N ALA A 231 5.86 27.11 8.89
CA ALA A 231 6.43 26.36 9.99
C ALA A 231 6.43 24.85 9.71
N VAL A 232 5.34 24.29 9.18
CA VAL A 232 5.28 22.87 8.77
C VAL A 232 6.26 22.58 7.65
N ASN A 233 6.35 23.43 6.62
CA ASN A 233 7.33 23.25 5.54
C ASN A 233 8.77 23.24 6.06
N GLN A 234 9.08 24.05 7.09
CA GLN A 234 10.39 24.05 7.74
C GLN A 234 10.63 22.80 8.60
N LEU A 235 9.60 22.28 9.25
CA LEU A 235 9.71 21.20 10.23
C LEU A 235 9.56 19.79 9.63
N GLN A 236 8.85 19.63 8.50
CA GLN A 236 8.50 18.34 7.89
C GLN A 236 8.58 18.34 6.35
N GLY A 237 8.73 19.51 5.72
CA GLY A 237 8.63 19.63 4.26
C GLY A 237 9.66 18.80 3.47
N ASP A 238 10.80 18.46 4.07
CA ASP A 238 11.79 17.56 3.47
C ASP A 238 11.31 16.11 3.37
N ALA A 239 10.50 15.66 4.34
CA ALA A 239 9.90 14.34 4.35
C ALA A 239 8.76 14.21 3.31
N MET A 240 8.07 15.30 3.01
CA MET A 240 6.91 15.33 2.11
C MET A 240 7.25 15.28 0.62
N ILE A 241 8.54 15.34 0.24
CA ILE A 241 8.94 15.35 -1.17
C ILE A 241 8.68 13.96 -1.78
N PRO A 242 7.84 13.82 -2.83
CA PRO A 242 7.59 12.54 -3.46
C PRO A 242 8.85 11.93 -4.10
N GLY A 243 8.95 10.60 -4.03
CA GLY A 243 10.10 9.83 -4.51
C GLY A 243 11.20 9.65 -3.47
N GLY A 244 12.34 9.12 -3.91
CA GLY A 244 13.46 8.76 -3.04
C GLY A 244 13.43 7.30 -2.58
N THR A 245 14.20 6.99 -1.54
CA THR A 245 14.25 5.66 -0.94
C THR A 245 14.29 5.76 0.57
N CYS A 246 13.78 4.72 1.23
CA CYS A 246 13.84 4.62 2.68
C CYS A 246 15.28 4.66 3.21
N ASN A 247 15.52 5.53 4.20
CA ASN A 247 16.84 5.72 4.80
C ASN A 247 16.97 5.06 6.17
N PHE A 248 15.83 4.81 6.84
CA PHE A 248 15.78 4.05 8.07
C PHE A 248 14.41 3.38 8.23
N ARG A 249 14.32 2.38 9.10
CA ARG A 249 13.03 1.88 9.59
C ARG A 249 13.07 1.71 11.09
N TRP A 250 11.90 1.72 11.71
CA TRP A 250 11.77 1.29 13.10
C TRP A 250 11.95 -0.22 13.23
N ALA A 251 12.43 -0.67 14.39
CA ALA A 251 12.47 -2.08 14.72
C ALA A 251 11.06 -2.67 14.74
N ASP A 252 10.92 -3.89 14.24
CA ASP A 252 9.67 -4.61 14.23
C ASP A 252 9.26 -4.99 15.66
N ALA A 253 7.96 -4.94 15.93
CA ALA A 253 7.41 -5.45 17.17
C ALA A 253 7.68 -6.95 17.34
N ALA A 254 7.71 -7.41 18.60
CA ALA A 254 7.80 -8.84 18.90
C ALA A 254 6.64 -9.61 18.23
N ILE A 255 6.94 -10.77 17.65
CA ILE A 255 5.92 -11.64 17.06
C ILE A 255 5.41 -12.61 18.12
N VAL A 256 4.10 -12.60 18.32
CA VAL A 256 3.39 -13.43 19.30
C VAL A 256 2.36 -14.34 18.66
N SER A 257 1.91 -15.32 19.43
CA SER A 257 0.83 -16.21 19.03
C SER A 257 -0.51 -15.49 19.24
N MET A 258 -1.46 -15.68 18.31
CA MET A 258 -2.80 -15.07 18.39
C MET A 258 -3.65 -15.56 19.58
N GLY A 259 -3.18 -16.56 20.34
CA GLY A 259 -3.82 -17.02 21.57
C GLY A 259 -3.93 -18.55 21.69
N PRO A 260 -4.61 -19.07 22.73
CA PRO A 260 -4.66 -20.50 23.04
C PRO A 260 -5.20 -21.39 21.92
N ALA A 261 -6.06 -20.87 21.03
CA ALA A 261 -6.55 -21.62 19.87
C ALA A 261 -5.45 -21.94 18.85
N THR A 262 -4.30 -21.27 18.94
CA THR A 262 -3.06 -21.62 18.20
C THR A 262 -2.17 -22.62 18.97
N GLY A 263 -2.65 -23.15 20.10
CA GLY A 263 -2.03 -24.21 20.88
C GLY A 263 -0.76 -23.80 21.65
N ASN A 264 -0.79 -22.71 22.42
CA ASN A 264 0.34 -22.22 23.24
C ASN A 264 1.68 -22.15 22.46
N GLY A 265 1.63 -21.76 21.18
CA GLY A 265 2.81 -21.72 20.29
C GLY A 265 3.31 -23.09 19.79
N LYS A 266 2.73 -24.20 20.25
CA LYS A 266 3.05 -25.56 19.80
C LYS A 266 2.25 -26.03 18.58
N ARG A 267 1.22 -25.28 18.16
CA ARG A 267 0.33 -25.60 17.01
C ARG A 267 -0.12 -24.37 16.20
N ALA A 268 0.68 -23.31 16.14
CA ALA A 268 0.45 -22.33 15.08
C ALA A 268 0.56 -23.06 13.73
N VAL A 269 -0.35 -22.80 12.80
CA VAL A 269 -0.49 -23.62 11.58
C VAL A 269 0.68 -23.37 10.61
N GLY A 270 1.41 -22.26 10.77
CA GLY A 270 2.63 -21.93 10.02
C GLY A 270 3.87 -21.74 10.89
N ALA A 271 5.04 -21.70 10.25
CA ALA A 271 6.29 -21.32 10.90
C ALA A 271 6.18 -19.90 11.47
N LYS A 272 6.76 -19.67 12.65
CA LYS A 272 6.85 -18.33 13.24
C LYS A 272 7.65 -17.43 12.30
N PRO A 273 7.07 -16.32 11.81
CA PRO A 273 7.85 -15.36 11.03
C PRO A 273 8.97 -14.78 11.89
N THR A 274 10.11 -14.51 11.29
CA THR A 274 11.19 -13.75 11.92
C THR A 274 10.93 -12.27 11.72
N PRO A 275 11.11 -11.42 12.75
CA PRO A 275 11.15 -9.98 12.55
C PRO A 275 12.19 -9.65 11.48
N ASN A 276 11.83 -8.82 10.51
CA ASN A 276 12.72 -8.43 9.43
C ASN A 276 13.66 -7.30 9.89
N LEU A 277 13.22 -6.49 10.85
CA LEU A 277 13.93 -5.32 11.36
C LEU A 277 14.19 -5.48 12.86
N VAL A 278 15.46 -5.64 13.23
CA VAL A 278 15.88 -5.82 14.62
C VAL A 278 16.73 -4.64 15.07
N ALA A 279 16.45 -4.11 16.26
CA ALA A 279 17.23 -3.05 16.87
C ALA A 279 18.74 -3.33 16.84
N GLY A 280 19.52 -2.32 16.43
CA GLY A 280 20.97 -2.44 16.27
C GLY A 280 21.43 -2.90 14.88
N GLN A 281 20.53 -3.31 13.98
CA GLN A 281 20.87 -3.50 12.56
C GLN A 281 21.14 -2.15 11.88
N PRO A 282 22.01 -2.09 10.86
CA PRO A 282 22.22 -0.87 10.08
C PRO A 282 20.90 -0.33 9.51
N GLY A 283 20.61 0.94 9.73
CA GLY A 283 19.37 1.59 9.27
C GLY A 283 18.12 1.24 10.09
N VAL A 284 18.23 0.47 11.18
CA VAL A 284 17.09 0.16 12.06
C VAL A 284 17.21 0.96 13.37
N LYS A 285 16.14 1.69 13.70
CA LYS A 285 16.05 2.52 14.90
C LYS A 285 15.06 1.94 15.91
N GLU A 286 15.28 2.21 17.18
CA GLU A 286 14.26 2.00 18.22
C GLU A 286 13.43 3.27 18.38
N LEU A 287 12.15 3.10 18.72
CA LEU A 287 11.30 4.24 19.03
C LEU A 287 11.84 4.94 20.28
N PRO A 288 12.06 6.27 20.21
CA PRO A 288 12.70 6.99 21.29
C PRO A 288 11.79 7.16 22.52
N PHE A 289 10.48 7.14 22.33
CA PHE A 289 9.45 7.25 23.37
C PHE A 289 8.10 6.75 22.85
N GLU A 290 7.16 6.50 23.77
CA GLU A 290 5.76 6.20 23.43
C GLU A 290 5.01 7.50 23.08
N HIS A 291 4.18 7.45 22.05
CA HIS A 291 3.34 8.55 21.58
C HIS A 291 1.92 8.06 21.32
N THR A 292 0.92 8.91 21.53
CA THR A 292 -0.48 8.62 21.20
C THR A 292 -1.16 9.92 20.76
N SER A 293 -1.69 9.94 19.54
CA SER A 293 -2.54 11.04 19.06
C SER A 293 -3.97 10.88 19.57
N LYS A 294 -4.81 11.92 19.38
CA LYS A 294 -6.23 11.80 19.70
C LYS A 294 -6.92 10.96 18.64
N VAL A 295 -7.95 10.22 19.04
CA VAL A 295 -8.80 9.51 18.08
C VAL A 295 -9.59 10.51 17.25
N THR A 296 -9.29 10.57 15.96
CA THR A 296 -10.01 11.40 14.99
C THR A 296 -11.29 10.70 14.59
N GLN A 297 -12.43 11.37 14.81
CA GLN A 297 -13.74 10.92 14.33
C GLN A 297 -14.10 11.74 13.09
N TYR A 298 -14.23 11.07 11.96
CA TYR A 298 -14.52 11.75 10.71
C TYR A 298 -16.03 11.75 10.45
N LYS A 299 -16.56 12.94 10.17
CA LYS A 299 -17.95 13.13 9.74
C LYS A 299 -17.95 13.31 8.23
N ASP A 300 -18.94 12.73 7.57
CA ASP A 300 -19.20 12.94 6.14
C ASP A 300 -18.04 12.54 5.20
N LEU A 301 -17.13 11.66 5.65
CA LEU A 301 -16.20 10.99 4.74
C LEU A 301 -16.96 10.00 3.89
N HIS A 302 -17.02 10.30 2.59
CA HIS A 302 -17.45 9.36 1.58
C HIS A 302 -16.20 8.78 0.94
N PHE A 303 -15.88 7.51 1.26
CA PHE A 303 -14.92 6.76 0.48
C PHE A 303 -15.43 6.68 -0.96
N ASN A 304 -14.84 7.48 -1.84
CA ASN A 304 -15.22 7.51 -3.24
C ASN A 304 -14.49 6.38 -3.96
N GLU A 305 -15.09 5.18 -3.91
CA GLU A 305 -14.63 4.02 -4.66
C GLU A 305 -14.42 4.35 -6.14
N ALA A 306 -15.20 5.27 -6.73
CA ALA A 306 -15.07 5.63 -8.13
C ALA A 306 -13.86 6.53 -8.42
N GLU A 307 -13.43 7.37 -7.49
CA GLU A 307 -12.20 8.16 -7.60
C GLU A 307 -10.96 7.31 -7.37
N SER A 308 -10.96 6.48 -6.31
CA SER A 308 -9.96 5.43 -6.12
C SER A 308 -9.86 4.51 -7.34
N ALA A 309 -11.01 4.20 -7.95
CA ALA A 309 -11.08 3.38 -9.16
C ALA A 309 -10.62 4.10 -10.45
N LYS A 310 -10.56 5.43 -10.47
CA LYS A 310 -10.02 6.17 -11.63
C LYS A 310 -8.51 6.39 -11.48
N ALA A 311 -8.05 6.53 -10.24
CA ALA A 311 -6.67 6.85 -9.90
C ALA A 311 -5.75 5.62 -9.81
N SER A 312 -6.30 4.40 -9.80
CA SER A 312 -5.51 3.17 -9.82
C SER A 312 -5.78 2.40 -11.12
N ASN A 313 -4.72 2.06 -11.86
CA ASN A 313 -4.83 1.03 -12.92
C ASN A 313 -5.27 -0.33 -12.35
N PHE A 314 -5.19 -0.51 -11.03
CA PHE A 314 -5.75 -1.64 -10.27
C PHE A 314 -7.28 -1.69 -10.21
N ALA A 315 -7.96 -0.61 -10.59
CA ALA A 315 -9.39 -0.52 -10.50
C ALA A 315 -10.18 -1.25 -11.59
N VAL A 316 -9.52 -1.57 -12.71
CA VAL A 316 -10.16 -2.21 -13.86
C VAL A 316 -10.67 -3.61 -13.47
N GLU A 317 -10.12 -4.25 -12.44
CA GLU A 317 -10.64 -5.51 -11.90
C GLU A 317 -11.96 -5.36 -11.13
N ARG A 318 -12.36 -4.16 -10.69
CA ARG A 318 -13.59 -3.98 -9.90
C ARG A 318 -14.86 -3.83 -10.74
N ARG A 319 -14.81 -3.42 -12.01
CA ARG A 319 -16.02 -3.23 -12.85
C ARG A 319 -15.75 -3.40 -14.36
N GLN A 320 -15.89 -4.61 -14.90
CA GLN A 320 -16.63 -4.90 -16.15
C GLN A 320 -16.61 -6.40 -16.48
N VAL A 321 -17.62 -7.11 -15.97
CA VAL A 321 -18.18 -8.26 -16.70
C VAL A 321 -19.00 -7.68 -17.85
N ALA A 322 -18.34 -7.43 -18.97
CA ALA A 322 -19.01 -7.26 -20.26
C ALA A 322 -18.26 -8.14 -21.27
N PHE A 323 -18.85 -9.30 -21.54
CA PHE A 323 -18.36 -10.24 -22.54
C PHE A 323 -18.19 -9.52 -23.88
N ARG A 324 -16.95 -9.42 -24.37
CA ARG A 324 -16.69 -9.13 -25.79
C ARG A 324 -16.69 -10.45 -26.56
N GLU A 325 -17.74 -10.62 -27.35
CA GLU A 325 -17.96 -11.73 -28.26
C GLU A 325 -16.87 -11.79 -29.33
N GLY A 326 -16.03 -12.83 -29.25
CA GLY A 326 -15.05 -13.12 -30.29
C GLY A 326 -14.61 -14.57 -30.32
N SER A 327 -14.48 -15.21 -29.15
CA SER A 327 -13.96 -16.58 -29.04
C SER A 327 -14.90 -17.59 -28.34
N VAL A 328 -16.14 -17.19 -28.06
CA VAL A 328 -17.07 -17.96 -27.19
C VAL A 328 -17.79 -19.11 -27.92
N ARG A 329 -17.71 -19.22 -29.25
CA ARG A 329 -18.51 -20.23 -29.98
C ARG A 329 -18.15 -21.69 -29.66
N ALA A 330 -16.96 -21.97 -29.14
CA ALA A 330 -16.59 -23.34 -28.72
C ALA A 330 -16.97 -23.64 -27.25
N HIS A 331 -17.10 -22.63 -26.38
CA HIS A 331 -17.35 -22.83 -24.95
C HIS A 331 -18.81 -22.62 -24.52
N ASP A 332 -19.60 -21.84 -25.25
CA ASP A 332 -21.04 -21.70 -24.97
C ASP A 332 -21.84 -22.98 -25.24
N VAL A 333 -21.34 -23.84 -26.14
CA VAL A 333 -21.96 -25.14 -26.44
C VAL A 333 -21.87 -26.07 -25.23
N ASP A 334 -20.77 -26.03 -24.47
CA ASP A 334 -20.54 -26.89 -23.31
C ASP A 334 -21.27 -26.42 -22.05
N VAL A 335 -21.33 -25.11 -21.79
CA VAL A 335 -22.08 -24.55 -20.65
C VAL A 335 -23.59 -24.67 -20.85
N LYS A 336 -24.08 -24.53 -22.08
CA LYS A 336 -25.47 -24.79 -22.43
C LYS A 336 -25.83 -26.27 -22.27
N CYS A 337 -24.95 -27.18 -22.72
CA CYS A 337 -25.12 -28.62 -22.54
C CYS A 337 -25.19 -29.02 -21.05
N LEU A 338 -24.36 -28.43 -20.19
CA LEU A 338 -24.38 -28.65 -18.75
C LEU A 338 -25.66 -28.13 -18.08
N ARG A 339 -26.14 -26.94 -18.47
CA ARG A 339 -27.40 -26.38 -17.93
C ARG A 339 -28.62 -27.19 -18.33
N GLU A 340 -28.67 -27.69 -19.57
CA GLU A 340 -29.76 -28.55 -20.06
C GLU A 340 -29.76 -29.91 -19.34
N LYS A 341 -28.59 -30.47 -19.03
CA LYS A 341 -28.47 -31.72 -18.24
C LYS A 341 -28.86 -31.53 -16.77
N VAL A 342 -28.52 -30.39 -16.15
CA VAL A 342 -28.94 -30.07 -14.78
C VAL A 342 -30.46 -29.87 -14.70
N ALA A 343 -31.06 -29.16 -15.66
CA ALA A 343 -32.51 -28.99 -15.72
C ALA A 343 -33.24 -30.33 -15.97
N ALA A 344 -32.68 -31.22 -16.79
CA ALA A 344 -33.21 -32.57 -16.98
C ALA A 344 -33.13 -33.42 -15.70
N ALA A 345 -32.03 -33.30 -14.94
CA ALA A 345 -31.86 -33.98 -13.67
C ALA A 345 -32.85 -33.49 -12.60
N GLU A 346 -33.15 -32.18 -12.56
CA GLU A 346 -34.16 -31.60 -11.67
C GLU A 346 -35.59 -32.06 -12.02
N HIS A 347 -35.91 -32.18 -13.31
CA HIS A 347 -37.23 -32.61 -13.77
C HIS A 347 -37.52 -34.11 -13.54
N MET A 348 -36.48 -34.92 -13.38
CA MET A 348 -36.64 -36.35 -13.08
C MET A 348 -37.07 -36.58 -11.62
N VAL A 349 -36.87 -35.65 -10.67
CA VAL A 349 -37.06 -35.89 -9.22
C VAL A 349 -38.52 -35.99 -8.75
N SER A 350 -39.53 -35.83 -9.62
CA SER A 350 -40.96 -35.76 -9.22
C SER A 350 -41.81 -37.04 -9.29
N GLY A 351 -41.23 -38.25 -9.36
CA GLY A 351 -42.04 -39.49 -9.30
C GLY A 351 -41.20 -40.77 -9.12
N VAL A 352 -41.37 -41.49 -8.01
CA VAL A 352 -40.48 -42.59 -7.59
C VAL A 352 -41.07 -43.95 -7.94
N ASP A 353 -40.30 -44.80 -8.65
CA ASP A 353 -40.49 -46.25 -8.71
C ASP A 353 -39.14 -46.98 -8.91
N GLY A 354 -39.06 -48.24 -8.48
CA GLY A 354 -37.83 -49.02 -8.18
C GLY A 354 -36.80 -49.27 -9.29
N ALA A 355 -37.03 -48.86 -10.53
CA ALA A 355 -36.04 -48.92 -11.62
C ALA A 355 -34.92 -47.84 -11.51
N ARG A 356 -35.04 -46.90 -10.56
CA ARG A 356 -34.17 -45.71 -10.47
C ARG A 356 -32.80 -45.92 -9.81
N LEU A 357 -32.58 -46.99 -9.05
CA LEU A 357 -31.31 -47.16 -8.30
C LEU A 357 -30.10 -47.34 -9.24
N ALA A 358 -30.25 -48.12 -10.31
CA ALA A 358 -29.21 -48.29 -11.33
C ALA A 358 -28.92 -46.97 -12.09
N GLN A 359 -29.95 -46.14 -12.30
CA GLN A 359 -29.82 -44.84 -12.95
C GLN A 359 -29.09 -43.81 -12.07
N VAL A 360 -29.28 -43.88 -10.74
CA VAL A 360 -28.56 -43.04 -9.77
C VAL A 360 -27.08 -43.44 -9.69
N GLU A 361 -26.77 -44.75 -9.71
CA GLU A 361 -25.38 -45.23 -9.75
C GLU A 361 -24.65 -44.83 -11.04
N ASP A 362 -25.33 -44.88 -12.19
CA ASP A 362 -24.75 -44.46 -13.47
C ASP A 362 -24.55 -42.94 -13.54
N SER A 363 -25.47 -42.14 -12.98
CA SER A 363 -25.27 -40.69 -12.81
C SER A 363 -24.12 -40.37 -11.85
N ALA A 364 -23.97 -41.12 -10.75
CA ALA A 364 -22.86 -40.93 -9.82
C ALA A 364 -21.50 -41.25 -10.48
N ARG A 365 -21.43 -42.32 -11.29
CA ARG A 365 -20.25 -42.65 -12.09
C ARG A 365 -19.92 -41.59 -13.15
N ALA A 366 -20.94 -41.03 -13.81
CA ALA A 366 -20.76 -39.93 -14.76
C ALA A 366 -20.22 -38.65 -14.06
N HIS A 367 -20.74 -38.33 -12.87
CA HIS A 367 -20.25 -37.20 -12.08
C HIS A 367 -18.80 -37.37 -11.60
N ASP A 368 -18.39 -38.58 -11.21
CA ASP A 368 -17.01 -38.84 -10.81
C ASP A 368 -16.02 -38.67 -11.99
N ALA A 369 -16.43 -39.08 -13.20
CA ALA A 369 -15.67 -38.85 -14.43
C ALA A 369 -15.53 -37.35 -14.75
N ASP A 370 -16.61 -36.56 -14.57
CA ASP A 370 -16.59 -35.11 -14.78
C ASP A 370 -15.69 -34.39 -13.75
N VAL A 371 -15.74 -34.80 -12.47
CA VAL A 371 -14.85 -34.28 -11.41
C VAL A 371 -13.39 -34.59 -11.72
N LYS A 372 -13.10 -35.81 -12.20
CA LYS A 372 -11.74 -36.20 -12.61
C LYS A 372 -11.25 -35.35 -13.78
N CYS A 373 -12.06 -35.16 -14.81
CA CYS A 373 -11.76 -34.30 -15.96
C CYS A 373 -11.48 -32.85 -15.55
N LEU A 374 -12.28 -32.30 -14.63
CA LEU A 374 -12.06 -30.94 -14.09
C LEU A 374 -10.75 -30.84 -13.31
N ARG A 375 -10.38 -31.83 -12.50
CA ARG A 375 -9.09 -31.85 -11.79
C ARG A 375 -7.90 -31.84 -12.75
N GLU A 376 -7.96 -32.64 -13.82
CA GLU A 376 -6.90 -32.67 -14.85
C GLU A 376 -6.77 -31.32 -15.57
N LYS A 377 -7.89 -30.65 -15.86
CA LYS A 377 -7.89 -29.31 -16.44
C LYS A 377 -7.32 -28.25 -15.50
N VAL A 378 -7.66 -28.30 -14.21
CA VAL A 378 -7.08 -27.40 -13.19
C VAL A 378 -5.57 -27.60 -13.09
N ALA A 379 -5.10 -28.85 -13.00
CA ALA A 379 -3.67 -29.16 -12.95
C ALA A 379 -2.91 -28.67 -14.21
N THR A 380 -3.53 -28.78 -15.39
CA THR A 380 -2.97 -28.26 -16.64
C THR A 380 -2.88 -26.73 -16.62
N ALA A 381 -3.91 -26.04 -16.12
CA ALA A 381 -3.91 -24.58 -16.00
C ALA A 381 -2.88 -24.07 -14.98
N GLU A 382 -2.72 -24.76 -13.85
CA GLU A 382 -1.68 -24.47 -12.85
C GLU A 382 -0.26 -24.63 -13.44
N HIS A 383 -0.05 -25.66 -14.27
CA HIS A 383 1.22 -25.83 -14.99
C HIS A 383 1.49 -24.66 -15.96
N MET A 384 0.48 -24.24 -16.72
CA MET A 384 0.60 -23.09 -17.63
C MET A 384 0.93 -21.79 -16.88
N ILE A 385 0.31 -21.54 -15.72
CA ILE A 385 0.66 -20.40 -14.85
C ILE A 385 2.14 -20.46 -14.47
N SER A 386 2.62 -21.61 -14.03
CA SER A 386 4.03 -21.77 -13.64
C SER A 386 5.01 -21.53 -14.79
N GLU A 387 4.64 -21.85 -16.03
CA GLU A 387 5.44 -21.53 -17.21
C GLU A 387 5.45 -20.04 -17.54
N VAL A 388 4.28 -19.38 -17.45
CA VAL A 388 4.16 -17.93 -17.65
C VAL A 388 4.95 -17.16 -16.59
N ASP A 389 4.86 -17.56 -15.32
CA ASP A 389 5.62 -16.94 -14.23
C ASP A 389 7.14 -17.07 -14.43
N ARG A 390 7.62 -18.23 -14.90
CA ARG A 390 9.04 -18.41 -15.25
C ARG A 390 9.47 -17.52 -16.40
N ALA A 391 8.65 -17.40 -17.45
CA ALA A 391 8.94 -16.52 -18.58
C ALA A 391 8.98 -15.04 -18.18
N ARG A 392 8.05 -14.63 -17.29
CA ARG A 392 7.97 -13.29 -16.71
C ARG A 392 9.21 -12.98 -15.88
N LEU A 393 9.60 -13.86 -14.95
CA LEU A 393 10.82 -13.69 -14.13
C LEU A 393 12.07 -13.53 -15.01
N ALA A 394 12.20 -14.33 -16.07
CA ALA A 394 13.30 -14.20 -17.02
C ALA A 394 13.28 -12.85 -17.79
N GLN A 395 12.12 -12.26 -18.04
CA GLN A 395 12.04 -10.90 -18.62
C GLN A 395 12.43 -9.82 -17.61
N VAL A 396 11.98 -9.93 -16.35
CA VAL A 396 12.34 -9.00 -15.28
C VAL A 396 13.86 -8.99 -15.03
N GLU A 397 14.50 -10.16 -15.04
CA GLU A 397 15.97 -10.26 -14.92
C GLU A 397 16.72 -9.60 -16.09
N ARG A 398 16.17 -9.71 -17.31
CA ARG A 398 16.72 -9.01 -18.49
C ARG A 398 16.58 -7.49 -18.36
N ALA A 399 15.42 -7.01 -17.90
CA ALA A 399 15.18 -5.58 -17.67
C ALA A 399 16.16 -5.02 -16.63
N ARG A 400 16.31 -5.68 -15.47
CA ARG A 400 17.30 -5.30 -14.43
C ARG A 400 18.74 -5.25 -14.96
N THR A 401 19.10 -6.17 -15.85
CA THR A 401 20.42 -6.16 -16.49
C THR A 401 20.59 -4.94 -17.40
N CYS A 402 19.55 -4.53 -18.12
CA CYS A 402 19.55 -3.31 -18.93
C CYS A 402 19.63 -2.04 -18.07
N GLU A 403 18.87 -1.95 -16.98
CA GLU A 403 18.91 -0.83 -16.03
C GLU A 403 20.30 -0.66 -15.41
N LYS A 404 20.94 -1.76 -15.01
CA LYS A 404 22.32 -1.73 -14.51
C LYS A 404 23.30 -1.17 -15.55
N ARG A 405 23.19 -1.63 -16.80
CA ARG A 405 24.03 -1.10 -17.90
C ARG A 405 23.76 0.37 -18.17
N LEU A 406 22.52 0.82 -18.03
CA LEU A 406 22.14 2.23 -18.18
C LEU A 406 22.82 3.09 -17.09
N ALA A 407 22.78 2.65 -15.84
CA ALA A 407 23.47 3.31 -14.73
C ALA A 407 24.99 3.40 -14.95
N ASP A 408 25.64 2.28 -15.33
CA ASP A 408 27.07 2.25 -15.64
C ASP A 408 27.45 3.23 -16.79
N MET A 409 26.56 3.40 -17.76
CA MET A 409 26.73 4.36 -18.86
C MET A 409 26.57 5.81 -18.41
N GLU A 410 25.60 6.10 -17.55
CA GLU A 410 25.40 7.44 -16.99
C GLU A 410 26.60 7.88 -16.16
N ASP A 411 27.16 6.99 -15.34
CA ASP A 411 28.40 7.23 -14.60
C ASP A 411 29.58 7.51 -15.53
N THR A 412 29.70 6.73 -16.61
CA THR A 412 30.74 6.95 -17.64
C THR A 412 30.57 8.31 -18.32
N MET A 413 29.34 8.71 -18.66
CA MET A 413 29.04 10.01 -19.25
C MET A 413 29.39 11.15 -18.29
N GLN A 414 29.04 11.03 -17.00
CA GLN A 414 29.39 12.04 -15.99
C GLN A 414 30.90 12.19 -15.83
N SER A 415 31.65 11.08 -15.83
CA SER A 415 33.12 11.09 -15.80
C SER A 415 33.72 11.82 -17.01
N LEU A 416 33.19 11.56 -18.22
CA LEU A 416 33.64 12.25 -19.44
C LEU A 416 33.32 13.74 -19.44
N VAL A 417 32.17 14.13 -18.90
CA VAL A 417 31.80 15.55 -18.72
C VAL A 417 32.77 16.22 -17.75
N ALA A 418 33.07 15.59 -16.61
CA ALA A 418 34.03 16.11 -15.64
C ALA A 418 35.45 16.25 -16.25
N GLU A 419 35.89 15.28 -17.04
CA GLU A 419 37.15 15.34 -17.78
C GLU A 419 37.17 16.50 -18.79
N ASN A 420 36.09 16.72 -19.52
CA ASN A 420 35.97 17.83 -20.47
C ASN A 420 36.03 19.21 -19.76
N VAL A 421 35.38 19.34 -18.61
CA VAL A 421 35.46 20.56 -17.77
C VAL A 421 36.90 20.80 -17.31
N ARG A 422 37.60 19.75 -16.86
CA ARG A 422 39.01 19.83 -16.48
C ARG A 422 39.90 20.24 -17.65
N LEU A 423 39.68 19.67 -18.84
CA LEU A 423 40.42 20.03 -20.05
C LEU A 423 40.19 21.52 -20.41
N CYS A 424 38.96 22.02 -20.28
CA CYS A 424 38.67 23.43 -20.51
C CYS A 424 39.43 24.35 -19.52
N ALA A 425 39.52 23.97 -18.24
CA ALA A 425 40.28 24.73 -17.25
C ALA A 425 41.79 24.77 -17.59
N VAL A 426 42.37 23.63 -18.01
CA VAL A 426 43.78 23.56 -18.45
C VAL A 426 44.01 24.45 -19.67
N ARG A 427 43.05 24.52 -20.61
CA ARG A 427 43.14 25.42 -21.77
C ARG A 427 43.18 26.88 -21.34
N ASP A 428 42.32 27.28 -20.42
CA ASP A 428 42.23 28.67 -19.98
C ASP A 428 43.49 29.09 -19.19
N GLU A 429 44.08 28.18 -18.40
CA GLU A 429 45.40 28.38 -17.77
C GLU A 429 46.54 28.49 -18.79
N ALA A 430 46.54 27.63 -19.82
CA ALA A 430 47.53 27.69 -20.90
C ALA A 430 47.42 28.99 -21.71
N GLN A 431 46.20 29.47 -21.97
CA GLN A 431 45.96 30.77 -22.62
C GLN A 431 46.44 31.94 -21.76
N ALA A 432 46.22 31.91 -20.45
CA ALA A 432 46.74 32.92 -19.53
C ALA A 432 48.28 32.92 -19.48
N SER A 433 48.91 31.75 -19.64
CA SER A 433 50.37 31.57 -19.61
C SER A 433 51.05 31.94 -20.94
N ALA A 434 50.32 31.86 -22.05
CA ALA A 434 50.81 32.15 -23.40
C ALA A 434 51.34 33.59 -23.58
N ALA A 435 50.96 34.53 -22.70
CA ALA A 435 51.49 35.89 -22.68
C ALA A 435 53.02 35.98 -22.40
N ARG A 436 53.71 34.85 -22.15
CA ARG A 436 55.14 34.80 -21.81
C ARG A 436 55.96 33.77 -22.61
N SER A 437 55.42 33.15 -23.67
CA SER A 437 56.05 32.00 -24.34
C SER A 437 55.98 32.03 -25.86
N ASP A 438 56.77 31.16 -26.49
CA ASP A 438 56.99 31.03 -27.94
C ASP A 438 55.70 30.59 -28.68
N GLU A 439 55.22 31.41 -29.63
CA GLU A 439 53.93 31.23 -30.34
C GLU A 439 53.74 29.84 -30.96
N ALA A 440 54.84 29.21 -31.40
CA ALA A 440 54.80 27.89 -32.04
C ALA A 440 54.36 26.77 -31.07
N MET A 441 54.72 26.85 -29.79
CA MET A 441 54.33 25.84 -28.80
C MET A 441 52.85 25.95 -28.45
N VAL A 442 52.33 27.18 -28.36
CA VAL A 442 50.92 27.49 -28.10
C VAL A 442 50.03 26.99 -29.25
N ALA A 443 50.47 27.18 -30.49
CA ALA A 443 49.74 26.69 -31.66
C ALA A 443 49.60 25.16 -31.67
N LYS A 444 50.68 24.43 -31.34
CA LYS A 444 50.65 22.95 -31.28
C LYS A 444 49.73 22.45 -30.16
N ALA A 445 49.80 23.05 -28.97
CA ALA A 445 48.91 22.69 -27.86
C ALA A 445 47.43 22.92 -28.19
N ARG A 446 47.12 24.00 -28.90
CA ARG A 446 45.74 24.32 -29.34
C ARG A 446 45.19 23.28 -30.33
N VAL A 447 46.01 22.79 -31.26
CA VAL A 447 45.60 21.73 -32.20
C VAL A 447 45.34 20.41 -31.46
N THR A 448 46.23 20.02 -30.55
CA THR A 448 46.03 18.80 -29.73
C THR A 448 44.77 18.88 -28.88
N PHE A 449 44.52 20.04 -28.25
CA PHE A 449 43.31 20.25 -27.45
C PHE A 449 42.01 20.12 -28.26
N GLU A 450 41.93 20.74 -29.44
CA GLU A 450 40.72 20.64 -30.26
C GLU A 450 40.50 19.20 -30.78
N GLN A 451 41.57 18.45 -31.06
CA GLN A 451 41.46 17.02 -31.41
C GLN A 451 40.92 16.18 -30.24
N GLU A 452 41.42 16.37 -29.03
CA GLU A 452 40.93 15.65 -27.83
C GLU A 452 39.48 16.00 -27.53
N LYS A 453 39.11 17.28 -27.61
CA LYS A 453 37.74 17.75 -27.45
C LYS A 453 36.78 17.10 -28.46
N GLU A 454 37.19 16.98 -29.72
CA GLU A 454 36.38 16.33 -30.75
C GLU A 454 36.23 14.81 -30.53
N ILE A 455 37.26 14.15 -29.98
CA ILE A 455 37.20 12.74 -29.58
C ILE A 455 36.21 12.55 -28.43
N VAL A 456 36.29 13.39 -27.39
CA VAL A 456 35.38 13.33 -26.23
C VAL A 456 33.94 13.62 -26.66
N ALA A 457 33.72 14.65 -27.50
CA ALA A 457 32.40 14.99 -28.00
C ALA A 457 31.75 13.84 -28.79
N ARG A 458 32.52 13.18 -29.68
CA ARG A 458 32.04 11.98 -30.40
C ARG A 458 31.70 10.85 -29.45
N ARG A 459 32.52 10.61 -28.42
CA ARG A 459 32.27 9.54 -27.44
C ARG A 459 31.00 9.80 -26.62
N VAL A 460 30.78 11.03 -26.18
CA VAL A 460 29.56 11.43 -25.48
C VAL A 460 28.33 11.25 -26.36
N GLN A 461 28.42 11.60 -27.64
CA GLN A 461 27.31 11.39 -28.59
C GLN A 461 27.00 9.90 -28.77
N THR A 462 28.01 9.05 -28.99
CA THR A 462 27.81 7.59 -29.11
C THR A 462 27.16 6.99 -27.85
N LEU A 463 27.60 7.41 -26.66
CA LEU A 463 26.99 6.95 -25.40
C LEU A 463 25.55 7.45 -25.24
N GLY A 464 25.25 8.66 -25.70
CA GLY A 464 23.89 9.19 -25.75
C GLY A 464 22.96 8.35 -26.64
N ASP A 465 23.43 8.00 -27.84
CA ASP A 465 22.66 7.14 -28.77
C ASP A 465 22.43 5.74 -28.20
N GLU A 466 23.44 5.14 -27.56
CA GLU A 466 23.33 3.84 -26.90
C GLU A 466 22.37 3.89 -25.69
N ARG A 467 22.37 4.99 -24.92
CA ARG A 467 21.47 5.22 -23.78
C ARG A 467 20.02 5.27 -24.24
N ASP A 468 19.75 6.01 -25.32
CA ASP A 468 18.40 6.16 -25.87
C ASP A 468 17.87 4.83 -26.45
N LEU A 469 18.76 4.03 -27.06
CA LEU A 469 18.45 2.67 -27.49
C LEU A 469 18.10 1.76 -26.30
N LEU A 470 18.89 1.79 -25.21
CA LEU A 470 18.62 1.00 -24.00
C LEU A 470 17.29 1.41 -23.36
N ARG A 471 16.98 2.71 -23.29
CA ARG A 471 15.69 3.20 -22.78
C ARG A 471 14.52 2.63 -23.59
N THR A 472 14.62 2.64 -24.91
CA THR A 472 13.61 2.03 -25.79
C THR A 472 13.46 0.52 -25.55
N VAL A 473 14.55 -0.19 -25.26
CA VAL A 473 14.52 -1.62 -24.93
C VAL A 473 13.84 -1.87 -23.59
N ILE A 474 14.10 -1.04 -22.58
CA ILE A 474 13.45 -1.11 -21.25
C ILE A 474 11.95 -0.87 -21.40
N GLU A 475 11.53 0.19 -22.08
CA GLU A 475 10.11 0.49 -22.33
C GLU A 475 9.37 -0.66 -23.03
N ARG A 476 10.02 -1.37 -23.96
CA ARG A 476 9.45 -2.56 -24.60
C ARG A 476 9.35 -3.76 -23.65
N HIS A 477 10.29 -3.92 -22.72
CA HIS A 477 10.23 -4.98 -21.72
C HIS A 477 9.15 -4.70 -20.69
N ASP A 478 9.04 -3.46 -20.20
CA ASP A 478 7.99 -3.06 -19.25
C ASP A 478 6.60 -3.28 -19.84
N LYS A 479 6.42 -2.90 -21.11
CA LYS A 479 5.19 -3.21 -21.84
C LYS A 479 4.93 -4.72 -21.93
N ALA A 480 5.93 -5.52 -22.28
CA ALA A 480 5.76 -6.97 -22.37
C ALA A 480 5.42 -7.59 -21.01
N VAL A 481 6.03 -7.14 -19.91
CA VAL A 481 5.71 -7.56 -18.54
C VAL A 481 4.28 -7.17 -18.18
N SER A 482 3.85 -5.96 -18.52
CA SER A 482 2.47 -5.52 -18.34
C SER A 482 1.47 -6.39 -19.10
N ASP A 483 1.76 -6.72 -20.37
CA ASP A 483 0.91 -7.61 -21.18
C ASP A 483 0.85 -9.03 -20.57
N TYR A 484 1.95 -9.51 -19.98
CA TYR A 484 1.99 -10.79 -19.24
C TYR A 484 1.15 -10.76 -17.96
N ASP A 485 1.21 -9.68 -17.19
CA ASP A 485 0.44 -9.51 -15.96
C ASP A 485 -1.07 -9.50 -16.26
N GLU A 486 -1.48 -8.79 -17.31
CA GLU A 486 -2.88 -8.81 -17.79
C GLU A 486 -3.33 -10.24 -18.18
N GLY A 487 -2.50 -10.97 -18.93
CA GLY A 487 -2.79 -12.35 -19.31
C GLY A 487 -2.87 -13.31 -18.12
N LEU A 488 -1.99 -13.13 -17.13
CA LEU A 488 -1.96 -13.94 -15.92
C LEU A 488 -3.21 -13.71 -15.07
N ASP A 489 -3.67 -12.47 -14.94
CA ASP A 489 -4.86 -12.15 -14.15
C ASP A 489 -6.14 -12.68 -14.82
N GLN A 490 -6.25 -12.62 -16.15
CA GLN A 490 -7.33 -13.29 -16.89
C GLN A 490 -7.34 -14.82 -16.64
N LEU A 491 -6.16 -15.44 -16.56
CA LEU A 491 -6.04 -16.87 -16.29
C LEU A 491 -6.44 -17.21 -14.85
N LYS A 492 -6.04 -16.39 -13.86
CA LYS A 492 -6.46 -16.56 -12.45
C LYS A 492 -7.98 -16.45 -12.29
N VAL A 493 -8.61 -15.46 -12.93
CA VAL A 493 -10.08 -15.31 -12.93
C VAL A 493 -10.76 -16.56 -13.49
N THR A 494 -10.23 -17.10 -14.59
CA THR A 494 -10.74 -18.33 -15.22
C THR A 494 -10.65 -19.52 -14.28
N ILE A 495 -9.50 -19.71 -13.62
CA ILE A 495 -9.30 -20.79 -12.64
C ILE A 495 -10.22 -20.61 -11.43
N GLY A 496 -10.38 -19.39 -10.91
CA GLY A 496 -11.31 -19.10 -9.83
C GLY A 496 -12.76 -19.49 -10.19
N GLY A 497 -13.19 -19.20 -11.41
CA GLY A 497 -14.49 -19.65 -11.94
C GLY A 497 -14.64 -21.16 -12.02
N LEU A 498 -13.59 -21.87 -12.46
CA LEU A 498 -13.57 -23.34 -12.49
C LEU A 498 -13.60 -23.95 -11.08
N GLN A 499 -12.84 -23.40 -10.13
CA GLN A 499 -12.84 -23.84 -8.74
C GLN A 499 -14.21 -23.64 -8.08
N GLN A 500 -14.85 -22.49 -8.30
CA GLN A 500 -16.20 -22.24 -7.79
C GLN A 500 -17.22 -23.21 -8.37
N THR A 501 -17.09 -23.54 -9.67
CA THR A 501 -17.94 -24.54 -10.34
C THR A 501 -17.73 -25.93 -9.75
N HIS A 502 -16.48 -26.32 -9.49
CA HIS A 502 -16.14 -27.58 -8.83
C HIS A 502 -16.73 -27.68 -7.42
N VAL A 503 -16.66 -26.61 -6.62
CA VAL A 503 -17.29 -26.56 -5.29
C VAL A 503 -18.81 -26.73 -5.36
N LYS A 504 -19.47 -26.06 -6.31
CA LYS A 504 -20.93 -26.23 -6.53
C LYS A 504 -21.27 -27.66 -6.94
N LEU A 505 -20.48 -28.27 -7.81
CA LEU A 505 -20.68 -29.65 -8.24
C LEU A 505 -20.53 -30.63 -7.06
N LEU A 506 -19.51 -30.46 -6.23
CA LEU A 506 -19.30 -31.27 -5.01
C LEU A 506 -20.47 -31.14 -4.03
N ALA A 507 -20.98 -29.92 -3.83
CA ALA A 507 -22.14 -29.68 -2.97
C ALA A 507 -23.39 -30.41 -3.49
N THR A 508 -23.61 -30.39 -4.81
CA THR A 508 -24.71 -31.12 -5.46
C THR A 508 -24.55 -32.63 -5.32
N VAL A 509 -23.36 -33.18 -5.57
CA VAL A 509 -23.07 -34.62 -5.39
C VAL A 509 -23.32 -35.04 -3.93
N ASN A 510 -22.86 -34.25 -2.97
CA ASN A 510 -23.05 -34.55 -1.54
C ASN A 510 -24.55 -34.52 -1.14
N LYS A 511 -25.31 -33.56 -1.69
CA LYS A 511 -26.77 -33.51 -1.50
C LYS A 511 -27.46 -34.78 -2.01
N TYR A 512 -27.08 -35.27 -3.19
CA TYR A 512 -27.63 -36.52 -3.73
C TYR A 512 -27.23 -37.74 -2.91
N ALA A 513 -25.99 -37.80 -2.41
CA ALA A 513 -25.54 -38.89 -1.53
C ALA A 513 -26.37 -38.97 -0.24
N ILE A 514 -26.69 -37.82 0.38
CA ILE A 514 -27.54 -37.75 1.58
C ILE A 514 -28.96 -38.23 1.26
N GLN A 515 -29.54 -37.78 0.14
CA GLN A 515 -30.88 -38.21 -0.29
C GLN A 515 -30.96 -39.72 -0.55
N ASP A 516 -29.91 -40.34 -1.10
CA ASP A 516 -29.84 -41.78 -1.30
C ASP A 516 -29.79 -42.55 0.04
N ILE A 517 -29.04 -42.04 1.03
CA ILE A 517 -29.00 -42.61 2.38
C ILE A 517 -30.39 -42.55 3.04
N ASP A 518 -31.07 -41.41 2.97
CA ASP A 518 -32.41 -41.23 3.54
C ASP A 518 -33.45 -42.13 2.85
N ALA A 519 -33.37 -42.26 1.53
CA ALA A 519 -34.23 -43.15 0.75
C ALA A 519 -34.02 -44.63 1.15
N LYS A 520 -32.76 -45.07 1.28
CA LYS A 520 -32.42 -46.43 1.75
C LYS A 520 -32.89 -46.67 3.19
N SER A 521 -32.73 -45.69 4.08
CA SER A 521 -33.21 -45.80 5.45
C SER A 521 -34.74 -45.92 5.51
N SER A 522 -35.45 -45.16 4.68
CA SER A 522 -36.92 -45.23 4.59
C SER A 522 -37.40 -46.58 4.03
N LEU A 523 -36.67 -47.13 3.06
CA LEU A 523 -36.99 -48.43 2.46
C LEU A 523 -36.75 -49.61 3.41
N ASN A 524 -35.75 -49.51 4.30
CA ASN A 524 -35.49 -50.51 5.34
C ASN A 524 -36.49 -50.45 6.50
N ALA A 525 -37.17 -49.31 6.68
CA ALA A 525 -38.16 -49.11 7.73
C ALA A 525 -39.57 -49.60 7.34
N LEU A 526 -39.86 -49.66 6.03
CA LEU A 526 -41.02 -50.30 5.43
C LEU A 526 -40.82 -51.83 5.37
#